data_AF-A0A4Y9JCP2-F1
#
_entry.id   AF-A0A4Y9JCP2-F1
#
_cell.length_a   1.000
_cell.length_b   1.000
_cell.length_c   1.000
_cell.angle_alpha   90.00
_cell.angle_beta   90.00
_cell.angle_gamma   90.00
#
_symmetry.space_group_name_H-M   'P 1'
#
loop_
_entity.id
_entity.type
_entity.pdbx_description
1 polymer ?
#
loop_
_entity_poly.entity_id
_entity_poly.type
_entity_poly.pdbx_seq_one_letter_code
_entity_poly.pdbx_strand_id
1 'polypeptide(L)' 'MKKRCIKCHQEKELNETNFPKKKNSKTGFDSRCKDCRRQMDKQRYEAKRDKILEQKKRYYQRRKIRKKIELMN' A
#
# COMPACT_ATOMS: atom_id res chain seq x y z
N MET A 1 -24.26 0.71 -12.19
CA MET A 1 -24.74 0.34 -10.83
C MET A 1 -23.93 1.15 -9.85
N LYS A 2 -24.56 1.90 -8.95
CA LYS A 2 -23.85 2.73 -7.97
C LYS A 2 -23.63 1.97 -6.67
N LYS A 3 -22.57 2.34 -5.95
CA LYS A 3 -22.25 1.85 -4.61
C LYS A 3 -21.83 3.02 -3.73
N ARG A 4 -22.35 3.05 -2.50
CA ARG A 4 -21.90 3.99 -1.47
C ARG A 4 -20.61 3.49 -0.83
N CYS A 5 -19.58 4.35 -0.81
CA CYS A 5 -18.34 4.07 -0.08
C CYS A 5 -18.60 4.01 1.43
N ILE A 6 -18.08 2.99 2.13
CA ILE A 6 -18.29 2.88 3.58
C ILE A 6 -17.52 3.91 4.40
N LYS A 7 -16.51 4.58 3.81
CA LYS A 7 -15.65 5.53 4.53
C LYS A 7 -16.01 6.99 4.29
N CYS A 8 -16.18 7.41 3.04
CA CYS A 8 -16.58 8.78 2.71
C CYS A 8 -18.08 8.95 2.44
N HIS A 9 -18.85 7.85 2.43
CA HIS A 9 -20.30 7.85 2.21
C HIS A 9 -20.80 8.44 0.89
N GLN A 10 -19.90 8.78 -0.04
CA GLN A 10 -20.26 9.19 -1.39
C GLN A 10 -20.70 7.99 -2.24
N GLU A 11 -21.73 8.18 -3.05
CA GLU A 11 -22.12 7.24 -4.10
C GLU A 11 -21.23 7.43 -5.34
N LYS A 12 -20.70 6.33 -5.84
CA LYS A 12 -19.87 6.29 -7.06
C LYS A 12 -20.28 5.09 -7.92
N GLU A 13 -20.02 5.14 -9.22
CA GLU A 13 -20.24 3.99 -10.09
C GLU A 13 -19.39 2.80 -9.62
N LEU A 14 -20.00 1.62 -9.50
CA LEU A 14 -19.32 0.39 -9.11
C LEU A 14 -18.53 -0.17 -10.29
N ASN A 15 -17.35 0.39 -10.49
CA ASN A 15 -16.41 -0.02 -11.52
C ASN A 15 -14.97 0.06 -10.99
N GLU A 16 -14.03 -0.40 -11.82
CA GLU A 16 -12.61 -0.43 -11.49
C GLU A 16 -12.01 0.96 -11.32
N THR A 17 -12.65 2.02 -11.82
CA THR A 17 -12.17 3.40 -11.67
C THR A 17 -12.38 3.88 -10.24
N ASN A 18 -13.54 3.60 -9.65
CA ASN A 18 -13.92 4.10 -8.32
C ASN A 18 -13.60 3.14 -7.18
N PHE A 19 -13.64 1.83 -7.41
CA PHE A 19 -13.47 0.81 -6.38
C PHE A 19 -12.35 -0.17 -6.75
N PRO A 20 -11.39 -0.46 -5.84
CA PRO A 20 -10.39 -1.50 -6.06
C PRO A 20 -11.02 -2.88 -6.22
N LYS A 21 -10.44 -3.73 -7.08
CA LYS A 21 -10.82 -5.15 -7.16
C LYS A 21 -10.54 -5.85 -5.84
N LYS A 22 -11.50 -6.67 -5.40
CA LYS A 22 -11.36 -7.57 -4.25
C LYS A 22 -11.97 -8.92 -4.61
N LYS A 23 -11.11 -9.87 -5.00
CA LYS A 23 -11.51 -11.21 -5.49
C LYS A 23 -12.46 -11.94 -4.55
N ASN A 24 -12.22 -11.82 -3.24
CA ASN A 24 -13.00 -12.52 -2.21
C ASN A 24 -14.22 -11.70 -1.71
N SER A 25 -14.73 -10.76 -2.50
CA SER A 25 -15.93 -9.99 -2.14
C SER A 25 -17.09 -10.39 -3.02
N LYS A 26 -18.31 -10.37 -2.46
CA LYS A 26 -19.55 -10.69 -3.19
C LYS A 26 -19.70 -9.90 -4.50
N THR A 27 -19.24 -8.65 -4.53
CA THR A 27 -19.35 -7.77 -5.72
C THR A 27 -18.06 -7.72 -6.55
N GLY A 28 -17.00 -8.44 -6.19
CA GLY A 28 -15.68 -8.33 -6.83
C GLY A 28 -14.91 -7.01 -6.54
N PHE A 29 -15.44 -6.14 -5.68
CA PHE A 29 -14.89 -4.81 -5.36
C PHE A 29 -14.81 -4.56 -3.84
N ASP A 30 -13.82 -3.76 -3.41
CA ASP A 30 -13.72 -3.29 -2.02
C ASP A 30 -14.95 -2.41 -1.67
N SER A 31 -15.29 -2.35 -0.38
CA SER A 31 -16.37 -1.49 0.13
C SER A 31 -15.96 -0.02 0.21
N ARG A 32 -14.65 0.26 0.21
CA ARG A 32 -14.07 1.60 0.17
C ARG A 32 -13.70 1.98 -1.26
N CYS A 33 -13.93 3.25 -1.62
CA CYS A 33 -13.46 3.80 -2.88
C CYS A 33 -11.93 3.90 -2.90
N LYS A 34 -11.35 4.05 -4.10
CA LYS A 34 -9.90 4.20 -4.29
C LYS A 34 -9.31 5.37 -3.53
N ASP A 35 -10.01 6.50 -3.43
CA ASP A 35 -9.49 7.69 -2.76
C ASP A 35 -9.33 7.45 -1.26
N CYS A 36 -10.36 6.89 -0.62
CA CYS A 36 -10.28 6.46 0.78
C CYS A 36 -9.20 5.40 0.99
N ARG A 37 -9.02 4.50 0.02
CA ARG A 37 -7.96 3.48 0.08
C ARG A 37 -6.57 4.11 0.03
N ARG A 38 -6.33 5.05 -0.89
CA ARG A 38 -5.07 5.79 -1.03
C ARG A 38 -4.73 6.56 0.25
N GLN A 39 -5.71 7.25 0.85
CA GLN A 39 -5.51 7.97 2.11
C GLN A 39 -5.11 7.02 3.25
N MET A 40 -5.80 5.89 3.38
CA MET A 40 -5.46 4.88 4.39
C MET A 40 -4.09 4.26 4.15
N ASP A 41 -3.73 3.96 2.90
CA ASP A 41 -2.43 3.40 2.56
C ASP A 41 -1.30 4.43 2.85
N LYS A 42 -1.53 5.72 2.58
CA LYS A 42 -0.62 6.82 2.94
C LYS A 42 -0.41 6.91 4.46
N GLN A 43 -1.48 6.96 5.24
CA GLN A 43 -1.41 7.00 6.71
C GLN A 43 -0.67 5.79 7.29
N ARG A 44 -0.92 4.59 6.75
CA ARG A 44 -0.22 3.37 7.16
C ARG A 44 1.26 3.43 6.85
N TYR A 45 1.63 3.99 5.71
CA TYR A 45 3.03 4.18 5.33
C TYR A 45 3.71 5.19 6.26
N GLU A 46 3.09 6.34 6.51
CA GLU A 46 3.61 7.39 7.40
C GLU A 46 3.85 6.84 8.82
N ALA A 47 2.88 6.13 9.39
CA ALA A 47 3.02 5.50 10.71
C ALA A 47 4.13 4.44 10.79
N LYS A 48 4.56 3.87 9.66
CA LYS A 48 5.61 2.86 9.59
C LYS A 48 6.89 3.37 8.93
N ARG A 49 6.95 4.66 8.59
CA ARG A 49 7.97 5.23 7.70
C ARG A 49 9.37 4.99 8.25
N ASP A 50 9.59 5.30 9.52
CA ASP A 50 10.91 5.21 10.14
C ASP A 50 11.40 3.75 10.20
N LYS A 51 10.50 2.82 10.54
CA LYS A 51 10.81 1.38 10.52
C LYS A 51 11.21 0.91 9.11
N ILE A 52 10.50 1.37 8.09
CA ILE A 52 10.81 1.04 6.68
C ILE A 52 12.18 1.62 6.29
N LEU A 53 12.46 2.87 6.64
CA LEU A 53 13.73 3.53 6.33
C LEU A 53 14.91 2.86 7.04
N GLU A 54 14.76 2.50 8.31
CA GLU A 54 15.77 1.78 9.07
C GLU A 54 16.07 0.40 8.49
N GLN A 55 15.03 -0.35 8.09
CA GLN A 55 15.21 -1.63 7.40
C GLN A 55 15.98 -1.47 6.08
N LYS A 56 15.66 -0.43 5.28
CA LYS A 56 16.39 -0.12 4.05
C LYS A 56 17.85 0.22 4.33
N LYS A 57 18.11 1.07 5.33
CA LYS A 57 19.48 1.44 5.74
C LYS A 57 20.31 0.20 6.08
N ARG A 58 19.78 -0.69 6.92
CA ARG A 58 20.43 -1.96 7.29
C ARG A 58 20.69 -2.87 6.08
N TYR A 59 19.75 -2.94 5.13
CA TYR A 59 19.95 -3.71 3.91
C TYR A 59 21.14 -3.18 3.09
N TYR A 60 21.22 -1.86 2.86
CA TYR A 60 22.32 -1.27 2.11
C TYR A 60 23.67 -1.37 2.82
N GLN A 61 23.70 -1.21 4.15
CA GLN A 61 24.90 -1.41 4.95
C GLN A 61 25.43 -2.85 4.82
N ARG A 62 24.57 -3.86 5.00
CA ARG A 62 24.94 -5.28 4.83
C ARG A 62 25.45 -5.57 3.43
N ARG A 63 24.79 -5.01 2.40
CA ARG A 63 25.24 -5.16 1.01
C ARG A 63 26.62 -4.53 0.77
N LYS A 64 26.90 -3.36 1.35
CA LYS A 64 28.22 -2.70 1.26
C LYS A 64 29.31 -3.52 1.95
N ILE A 65 29.03 -4.04 3.14
CA ILE A 65 29.96 -4.90 3.89
C ILE A 65 30.28 -6.15 3.08
N ARG A 66 29.25 -6.85 2.57
CA ARG A 66 29.41 -8.05 1.74
C ARG A 66 30.31 -7.79 0.53
N LYS A 67 30.04 -6.72 -0.23
CA LYS A 67 30.87 -6.34 -1.38
C LYS A 67 32.31 -6.04 -0.99
N LYS A 68 32.54 -5.41 0.17
CA LYS A 68 33.89 -5.13 0.66
C LYS A 68 34.64 -6.43 1.00
N ILE A 69 33.97 -7.39 1.63
CA ILE A 69 34.54 -8.72 1.93
C ILE A 69 34.87 -9.45 0.62
N GLU A 70 33.96 -9.45 -0.35
CA GLU A 70 34.17 -10.06 -1.68
C GLU A 70 35.35 -9.45 -2.46
N LEU A 71 35.72 -8.17 -2.19
CA LEU A 71 36.87 -7.51 -2.81
C LEU A 71 38.18 -7.73 -2.06
N MET A 72 38.14 -8.24 -0.83
CA MET A 72 39.31 -8.49 0.03
C MET A 72 39.80 -9.94 -0.05
N ASN A 73 39.03 -10.83 -0.69
CA ASN A 73 39.37 -12.22 -0.97
C ASN A 73 39.67 -12.39 -2.46
#